data_AF-A0A0D7AE09-F1
#
_entry.id   AF-A0A0D7AE09-F1
#
_cell.length_a   1.000
_cell.length_b   1.000
_cell.length_c   1.000
_cell.angle_alpha   90.00
_cell.angle_beta   90.00
_cell.angle_gamma   90.00
#
_symmetry.space_group_name_H-M   'P 1'
#
loop_
_entity.id
_entity.type
_entity.pdbx_description
1 polymer ?
#
loop_
_entity_poly.entity_id
_entity_poly.type
_entity_poly.pdbx_seq_one_letter_code
_entity_poly.pdbx_strand_id
1 'polypeptide(L)'
;WCRNSAQDALENMFSSDWRDTGLAQAAAMLVLYESSAHPEYNPKRLADALVWLDKIVCMLGLMRLDEGPDPPRGDAGNAAVRSEGVCRFAERAVPSVYIADPSSPPRHCRCPVPADMEPQTGSGEHPAYTSREYMLPWDPSWTRTQIRDEECRRTAWSALALASAYTAQCAALHRDVPRLFVTNCANYAILFPGEALEPPPTVSSESSSDNARISPRESIWALYCRSMLLWNFCNRVPKEGFDHEQKAEIAQEAWNEVQAIEDALDCHTCNLDTTLIYMTREYIINADFLRSTRLSVTQLLRCLQGLDAEVAASPGPLFNRKQAEEWISAQDEVFNRINLSLHTHLQSAPHTRIAGRVEGGDILVFDGHELAKRPFMVPWFVTQLSICLAVWSRDRNIVRALELGRLILSTVDVANALWPCDCTCFLLHEFVFIY
;
A
#
# COMPACT_ATOMS: atom_id res chain seq x y z
N TRP A 1 27.73 7.41 -7.58
CA TRP A 1 28.76 7.18 -6.53
C TRP A 1 28.14 6.92 -5.16
N CYS A 2 27.46 7.89 -4.51
CA CYS A 2 26.90 7.72 -3.16
C CYS A 2 26.06 6.44 -3.00
N ARG A 3 25.23 6.11 -4.00
CA ARG A 3 24.44 4.88 -4.00
C ARG A 3 25.31 3.62 -3.91
N ASN A 4 26.34 3.51 -4.74
CA ASN A 4 27.19 2.31 -4.74
C ASN A 4 27.95 2.19 -3.43
N SER A 5 28.44 3.31 -2.89
CA SER A 5 29.04 3.33 -1.56
C SER A 5 28.07 2.87 -0.46
N ALA A 6 26.78 3.23 -0.56
CA ALA A 6 25.75 2.78 0.38
C ALA A 6 25.45 1.28 0.24
N GLN A 7 25.39 0.75 -0.98
CA GLN A 7 25.25 -0.69 -1.24
C GLN A 7 26.45 -1.47 -0.69
N ASP A 8 27.68 -1.02 -0.96
CA ASP A 8 28.91 -1.65 -0.48
C ASP A 8 28.95 -1.65 1.06
N ALA A 9 28.53 -0.55 1.70
CA ALA A 9 28.45 -0.46 3.15
C ALA A 9 27.42 -1.44 3.73
N LEU A 10 26.25 -1.56 3.10
CA LEU A 10 25.22 -2.53 3.50
C LEU A 10 25.75 -3.96 3.43
N GLU A 11 26.38 -4.34 2.31
CA GLU A 11 26.94 -5.67 2.10
C GLU A 11 28.05 -5.99 3.10
N ASN A 12 28.93 -5.03 3.39
CA ASN A 12 29.98 -5.18 4.39
C ASN A 12 29.39 -5.38 5.80
N MET A 13 28.38 -4.61 6.19
CA MET A 13 27.71 -4.77 7.49
C MET A 13 26.99 -6.12 7.58
N PHE A 14 26.32 -6.53 6.52
CA PHE A 14 25.68 -7.84 6.45
C PHE A 14 26.69 -8.98 6.57
N SER A 15 27.84 -8.89 5.88
CA SER A 15 28.91 -9.89 5.97
C SER A 15 29.58 -9.96 7.35
N SER A 16 29.50 -8.88 8.12
CA SER A 16 30.06 -8.78 9.47
C SER A 16 29.10 -9.29 10.56
N ASP A 17 27.99 -9.93 10.18
CA ASP A 17 26.91 -10.43 11.06
C ASP A 17 26.32 -9.33 11.97
N TRP A 18 26.21 -8.11 11.45
CA TRP A 18 25.55 -7.01 12.17
C TRP A 18 24.03 -7.25 12.22
N ARG A 19 23.48 -7.48 13.42
CA ARG A 19 22.06 -7.82 13.63
C ARG A 19 21.29 -6.70 14.32
N ASP A 20 21.09 -5.60 13.60
CA ASP A 20 20.35 -4.45 14.09
C ASP A 20 19.28 -4.02 13.08
N THR A 21 18.20 -3.44 13.59
CA THR A 21 17.10 -2.91 12.79
C THR A 21 17.57 -1.80 11.84
N GLY A 22 18.62 -1.06 12.21
CA GLY A 22 19.28 -0.10 11.34
C GLY A 22 19.75 -0.69 10.00
N LEU A 23 20.12 -1.98 9.97
CA LEU A 23 20.49 -2.67 8.73
C LEU A 23 19.28 -2.86 7.80
N ALA A 24 18.13 -3.25 8.36
CA ALA A 24 16.88 -3.36 7.59
C ALA A 24 16.40 -2.00 7.10
N GLN A 25 16.51 -0.96 7.92
CA GLN A 25 16.17 0.42 7.54
C GLN A 25 17.07 0.93 6.40
N ALA A 26 18.38 0.68 6.47
CA ALA A 26 19.31 1.04 5.39
C ALA A 26 18.98 0.31 4.09
N ALA A 27 18.66 -0.99 4.15
CA ALA A 27 18.21 -1.75 2.99
C ALA A 27 16.88 -1.20 2.42
N ALA A 28 15.93 -0.83 3.29
CA ALA A 28 14.67 -0.22 2.87
C ALA A 28 14.86 1.15 2.20
N MET A 29 15.80 1.97 2.69
CA MET A 29 16.18 3.23 2.04
C MET A 29 16.78 3.01 0.64
N LEU A 30 17.59 1.97 0.46
CA LEU A 30 18.10 1.61 -0.87
C LEU A 30 16.96 1.19 -1.80
N VAL A 31 16.01 0.37 -1.33
CA VAL A 31 14.82 0.01 -2.12
C VAL A 31 14.01 1.25 -2.50
N LEU A 32 13.79 2.18 -1.56
CA LEU A 32 13.08 3.44 -1.82
C LEU A 32 13.81 4.32 -2.84
N TYR A 33 15.14 4.33 -2.79
CA TYR A 33 15.95 5.02 -3.80
C TYR A 33 15.81 4.35 -5.18
N GLU A 34 15.94 3.03 -5.27
CA GLU A 34 15.81 2.31 -6.55
C GLU A 34 14.39 2.35 -7.12
N SER A 35 13.37 2.56 -6.28
CA SER A 35 11.99 2.77 -6.74
C SER A 35 11.72 4.21 -7.15
N SER A 36 12.61 5.16 -6.83
CA SER A 36 12.45 6.56 -7.18
C SER A 36 12.73 6.84 -8.65
N ALA A 37 12.04 7.84 -9.22
CA ALA A 37 12.44 8.40 -10.51
C ALA A 37 13.79 9.10 -10.38
N HIS A 38 14.78 8.60 -11.10
CA HIS A 38 16.11 9.19 -11.21
C HIS A 38 16.78 8.77 -12.53
N PRO A 39 17.81 9.49 -13.01
CA PRO A 39 18.42 9.22 -14.32
C PRO A 39 19.00 7.79 -14.45
N GLU A 40 19.54 7.24 -13.36
CA GLU A 40 20.10 5.89 -13.34
C GLU A 40 19.07 4.77 -13.03
N TYR A 41 17.76 5.04 -13.13
CA TYR A 41 16.72 4.09 -12.74
C TYR A 41 16.87 2.76 -13.49
N ASN A 42 16.78 1.65 -12.78
CA ASN A 42 16.91 0.32 -13.37
C ASN A 42 16.00 -0.69 -12.64
N PRO A 43 15.03 -1.31 -13.34
CA PRO A 43 14.09 -2.22 -12.72
C PRO A 43 14.75 -3.48 -12.16
N LYS A 44 15.90 -3.93 -12.71
CA LYS A 44 16.64 -5.08 -12.16
C LYS A 44 17.27 -4.73 -10.82
N ARG A 45 17.84 -3.53 -10.70
CA ARG A 45 18.44 -3.06 -9.44
C ARG A 45 17.39 -2.92 -8.33
N LEU A 46 16.20 -2.45 -8.66
CA LEU A 46 15.07 -2.43 -7.73
C LEU A 46 14.71 -3.85 -7.25
N ALA A 47 14.59 -4.81 -8.17
CA ALA A 47 14.32 -6.20 -7.81
C ALA A 47 15.42 -6.78 -6.90
N ASP A 48 16.70 -6.53 -7.22
CA ASP A 48 17.83 -7.01 -6.42
C ASP A 48 17.86 -6.36 -5.02
N ALA A 49 17.58 -5.06 -4.92
CA ALA A 49 17.48 -4.35 -3.64
C ALA A 49 16.35 -4.91 -2.78
N LEU A 50 15.19 -5.23 -3.38
CA LEU A 50 14.08 -5.88 -2.68
C LEU A 50 14.45 -7.26 -2.15
N VAL A 51 15.17 -8.06 -2.94
CA VAL A 51 15.67 -9.38 -2.50
C VAL A 51 16.64 -9.23 -1.33
N TRP A 52 17.47 -8.19 -1.32
CA TRP A 52 18.36 -7.89 -0.20
C TRP A 52 17.59 -7.51 1.06
N LEU A 53 16.61 -6.60 0.95
CA LEU A 53 15.74 -6.22 2.06
C LEU A 53 15.01 -7.44 2.63
N ASP A 54 14.44 -8.27 1.75
CA ASP A 54 13.72 -9.49 2.12
C ASP A 54 14.59 -10.46 2.94
N LYS A 55 15.83 -10.69 2.49
CA LYS A 55 16.81 -11.52 3.21
C LYS A 55 17.15 -10.95 4.58
N ILE A 56 17.36 -9.64 4.68
CA ILE A 56 17.72 -8.97 5.94
C ILE A 56 16.55 -9.03 6.94
N VAL A 57 15.33 -8.70 6.49
CA VAL A 57 14.12 -8.77 7.31
C VAL A 57 13.86 -10.19 7.82
N CYS A 58 14.05 -11.19 6.96
CA CYS A 58 13.97 -12.60 7.34
C CYS A 58 15.04 -12.99 8.38
N MET A 59 16.29 -12.60 8.16
CA MET A 59 17.41 -12.91 9.04
C MET A 59 17.23 -12.31 10.44
N LEU A 60 16.71 -11.08 10.52
CA LEU A 60 16.45 -10.38 11.78
C LEU A 60 15.16 -10.86 12.47
N GLY A 61 14.32 -11.67 11.82
CA GLY A 61 13.08 -12.17 12.39
C GLY A 61 12.02 -11.09 12.65
N LEU A 62 12.08 -9.94 11.97
CA LEU A 62 11.27 -8.77 12.32
C LEU A 62 9.76 -9.04 12.26
N MET A 63 9.30 -9.90 11.35
CA MET A 63 7.87 -10.20 11.17
C MET A 63 7.27 -11.10 12.25
N ARG A 64 8.10 -11.65 13.15
CA ARG A 64 7.71 -12.52 14.26
C ARG A 64 8.12 -11.95 15.62
N LEU A 65 8.37 -10.64 15.68
CA LEU A 65 8.86 -9.97 16.89
C LEU A 65 7.94 -10.17 18.10
N ASP A 66 6.62 -10.11 17.90
CA ASP A 66 5.63 -10.25 18.96
C ASP A 66 5.16 -11.70 19.14
N GLU A 67 5.83 -12.67 18.49
CA GLU A 67 5.59 -14.08 18.72
C GLU A 67 6.05 -14.43 20.14
N GLY A 68 5.09 -14.45 21.07
CA GLY A 68 5.36 -14.84 22.46
C GLY A 68 5.98 -16.24 22.54
N PRO A 69 6.75 -16.56 23.60
CA PRO A 69 7.28 -17.91 23.78
C PRO A 69 6.12 -18.92 23.83
N ASP A 70 6.30 -20.08 23.20
CA ASP A 70 5.39 -21.22 23.39
C ASP A 70 5.20 -21.43 24.90
N PRO A 71 3.95 -21.48 25.40
CA PRO A 71 3.75 -21.70 26.82
C PRO A 71 4.39 -23.06 27.18
N PRO A 72 5.25 -23.12 28.20
CA PRO A 72 5.67 -24.41 28.72
C PRO A 72 4.42 -25.20 29.10
N ARG A 73 4.34 -26.46 28.65
CA ARG A 73 3.26 -27.42 28.98
C ARG A 73 3.15 -27.54 30.51
N GLY A 74 2.42 -26.65 31.16
CA GLY A 74 2.31 -26.63 32.63
C GLY A 74 1.62 -25.40 33.23
N ASP A 75 1.90 -24.19 32.73
CA ASP A 75 1.45 -22.95 33.39
C ASP A 75 0.50 -22.13 32.50
N ALA A 76 -0.73 -22.63 32.34
CA ALA A 76 -1.78 -22.03 31.52
C ALA A 76 -2.35 -20.69 32.07
N GLY A 77 -1.99 -20.28 33.29
CA GLY A 77 -2.65 -19.17 33.97
C GLY A 77 -2.14 -17.77 33.62
N ASN A 78 -0.83 -17.60 33.35
CA ASN A 78 -0.22 -16.26 33.24
C ASN A 78 0.48 -15.99 31.90
N ALA A 79 0.70 -16.99 31.05
CA ALA A 79 1.29 -16.83 29.71
C ALA A 79 0.25 -16.53 28.60
N ALA A 80 -1.02 -16.86 28.84
CA ALA A 80 -2.12 -16.68 27.88
C ALA A 80 -2.33 -15.20 27.51
N VAL A 81 -2.10 -14.27 28.45
CA VAL A 81 -2.38 -12.84 28.28
C VAL A 81 -1.49 -12.16 27.23
N ARG A 82 -0.30 -12.71 26.91
CA ARG A 82 0.59 -12.16 25.86
C ARG A 82 0.40 -12.82 24.49
N SER A 83 -0.13 -14.05 24.43
CA SER A 83 -0.28 -14.80 23.17
C SER A 83 -1.66 -14.63 22.53
N GLU A 84 -2.67 -14.13 23.27
CA GLU A 84 -4.02 -13.84 22.75
C GLU A 84 -4.13 -12.53 21.95
N GLY A 85 -3.07 -11.71 21.92
CA GLY A 85 -3.11 -10.35 21.37
C GLY A 85 -2.57 -10.16 19.95
N VAL A 86 -1.91 -11.15 19.35
CA VAL A 86 -1.19 -10.98 18.06
C VAL A 86 -1.92 -11.70 16.94
N CYS A 87 -2.10 -11.04 15.78
CA CYS A 87 -2.68 -11.67 14.60
C CYS A 87 -1.70 -12.70 14.02
N ARG A 88 -2.20 -13.91 13.72
CA ARG A 88 -1.46 -14.96 13.03
C ARG A 88 -2.26 -15.40 11.81
N PHE A 89 -1.57 -15.65 10.70
CA PHE A 89 -2.19 -16.04 9.44
C PHE A 89 -1.68 -17.41 9.01
N ALA A 90 -2.55 -18.23 8.41
CA ALA A 90 -2.15 -19.53 7.87
C ALA A 90 -1.69 -19.37 6.41
N GLU A 91 -0.76 -20.22 5.96
CA GLU A 91 -0.14 -20.11 4.62
C GLU A 91 -1.14 -20.26 3.47
N ARG A 92 -2.19 -21.06 3.68
CA ARG A 92 -3.20 -21.39 2.66
C ARG A 92 -4.59 -20.86 3.00
N ALA A 93 -4.68 -19.88 3.91
CA ALA A 93 -5.95 -19.24 4.28
C ALA A 93 -5.87 -17.73 4.04
N VAL A 94 -7.03 -17.12 3.78
CA VAL A 94 -7.13 -15.67 3.62
C VAL A 94 -6.67 -14.98 4.92
N PRO A 95 -5.81 -13.95 4.83
CA PRO A 95 -5.35 -13.23 6.02
C PRO A 95 -6.47 -12.33 6.55
N SER A 96 -7.38 -12.92 7.35
CA SER A 96 -8.49 -12.21 7.98
C SER A 96 -8.20 -11.91 9.45
N VAL A 97 -8.75 -10.79 9.94
CA VAL A 97 -8.63 -10.40 11.35
C VAL A 97 -10.00 -10.50 12.00
N TYR A 98 -10.14 -11.44 12.93
CA TYR A 98 -11.37 -11.59 13.70
C TYR A 98 -11.55 -10.41 14.67
N ILE A 99 -12.66 -9.68 14.52
CA ILE A 99 -13.07 -8.60 15.40
C ILE A 99 -14.34 -9.05 16.11
N ALA A 100 -14.31 -9.10 17.44
CA ALA A 100 -15.46 -9.50 18.22
C ALA A 100 -16.61 -8.47 18.08
N ASP A 101 -17.82 -8.99 17.88
CA ASP A 101 -19.12 -8.31 17.90
C ASP A 101 -19.41 -7.24 16.81
N PRO A 102 -19.81 -7.65 15.61
CA PRO A 102 -20.30 -6.75 14.55
C PRO A 102 -21.67 -6.12 14.84
N SER A 103 -22.35 -6.46 15.93
CA SER A 103 -23.73 -6.02 16.22
C SER A 103 -23.86 -4.74 17.06
N SER A 104 -22.73 -4.05 17.30
CA SER A 104 -22.67 -2.82 18.10
C SER A 104 -23.12 -1.56 17.33
N PRO A 105 -23.64 -0.52 18.03
CA PRO A 105 -24.08 0.76 17.43
C PRO A 105 -22.96 1.44 16.60
N PRO A 106 -23.29 2.44 15.75
CA PRO A 106 -22.34 3.04 14.80
C PRO A 106 -21.02 3.39 15.48
N ARG A 107 -19.98 2.70 15.03
CA ARG A 107 -18.63 2.81 15.57
C ARG A 107 -18.04 4.13 15.11
N HIS A 108 -17.69 5.00 16.04
CA HIS A 108 -17.03 6.27 15.74
C HIS A 108 -15.52 6.08 15.82
N CYS A 109 -14.77 6.55 14.81
CA CYS A 109 -13.31 6.48 14.85
C CYS A 109 -12.73 7.32 16.01
N ARG A 110 -11.71 6.79 16.68
CA ARG A 110 -10.94 7.46 17.75
C ARG A 110 -9.57 7.93 17.29
N CYS A 111 -9.40 8.08 15.98
CA CYS A 111 -8.20 8.64 15.37
C CYS A 111 -7.79 9.91 16.14
N PRO A 112 -6.54 9.99 16.65
CA PRO A 112 -6.10 11.14 17.44
C PRO A 112 -5.97 12.34 16.52
N VAL A 113 -7.07 13.09 16.36
CA VAL A 113 -7.07 14.35 15.62
C VAL A 113 -6.47 15.42 16.54
N PRO A 114 -5.32 16.03 16.17
CA PRO A 114 -4.74 17.12 16.97
C PRO A 114 -5.74 18.28 17.18
N ALA A 115 -5.70 18.96 18.33
CA ALA A 115 -6.69 20.00 18.68
C ALA A 115 -6.63 21.24 17.75
N ASP A 116 -5.49 21.47 17.10
CA ASP A 116 -5.27 22.45 16.03
C ASP A 116 -5.88 22.02 14.68
N MET A 117 -6.42 20.80 14.59
CA MET A 117 -7.01 20.18 13.41
C MET A 117 -8.54 19.99 13.54
N GLU A 118 -9.15 20.41 14.66
CA GLU A 118 -10.61 20.45 14.82
C GLU A 118 -11.18 21.53 13.88
N PRO A 119 -12.26 21.26 13.12
CA PRO A 119 -12.83 22.26 12.22
C PRO A 119 -13.29 23.48 13.03
N GLN A 120 -12.58 24.60 12.86
CA GLN A 120 -13.01 25.87 13.43
C GLN A 120 -14.37 26.23 12.83
N THR A 121 -15.41 26.03 13.63
CA THR A 121 -16.80 26.39 13.35
C THR A 121 -16.92 27.92 13.27
N GLY A 122 -16.52 28.53 12.14
CA GLY A 122 -16.66 29.98 12.01
C GLY A 122 -16.06 30.68 10.79
N SER A 123 -15.20 30.05 9.99
CA SER A 123 -14.70 30.66 8.75
C SER A 123 -14.91 29.72 7.57
N GLY A 124 -15.73 30.15 6.61
CA GLY A 124 -16.20 29.37 5.47
C GLY A 124 -15.16 29.04 4.40
N GLU A 125 -13.88 28.91 4.78
CA GLU A 125 -12.79 28.55 3.87
C GLU A 125 -11.97 27.42 4.51
N HIS A 126 -12.48 26.19 4.37
CA HIS A 126 -11.68 25.01 4.63
C HIS A 126 -10.52 24.95 3.62
N PRO A 127 -9.25 24.77 4.02
CA PRO A 127 -8.28 24.18 3.12
C PRO A 127 -8.61 22.68 3.03
N ALA A 128 -9.66 22.35 2.28
CA ALA A 128 -10.16 20.99 2.10
C ALA A 128 -9.24 20.10 1.24
N TYR A 129 -7.99 20.53 0.99
CA TYR A 129 -7.24 20.12 -0.19
C TYR A 129 -5.75 19.81 0.05
N THR A 130 -5.29 19.74 1.30
CA THR A 130 -3.96 19.17 1.59
C THR A 130 -4.10 17.68 1.85
N SER A 131 -3.39 16.86 1.06
CA SER A 131 -3.19 15.45 1.42
C SER A 131 -2.57 15.42 2.81
N ARG A 132 -3.29 14.88 3.79
CA ARG A 132 -2.89 14.87 5.20
C ARG A 132 -2.06 13.62 5.41
N GLU A 133 -0.80 13.79 5.75
CA GLU A 133 0.01 12.70 6.29
C GLU A 133 0.10 12.81 7.78
N TYR A 134 -0.34 11.76 8.45
CA TYR A 134 -0.28 11.70 9.89
C TYR A 134 0.74 10.64 10.30
N MET A 135 1.91 11.11 10.73
CA MET A 135 2.91 10.23 11.33
C MET A 135 2.42 9.76 12.68
N LEU A 136 2.31 8.44 12.83
CA LEU A 136 1.92 7.82 14.08
C LEU A 136 2.86 8.27 15.22
N PRO A 137 2.32 8.91 16.28
CA PRO A 137 3.15 9.47 17.35
C PRO A 137 3.88 8.38 18.12
N TRP A 138 4.94 8.80 18.82
CA TRP A 138 5.62 7.98 19.82
C TRP A 138 5.00 8.28 21.18
N ASP A 139 4.77 7.24 21.99
CA ASP A 139 4.37 7.45 23.38
C ASP A 139 5.59 7.89 24.20
N PRO A 140 5.55 9.08 24.83
CA PRO A 140 6.67 9.60 25.61
C PRO A 140 6.97 8.76 26.88
N SER A 141 6.03 7.92 27.31
CA SER A 141 6.20 7.02 28.46
C SER A 141 6.92 5.71 28.12
N TRP A 142 7.15 5.43 26.83
CA TRP A 142 7.78 4.19 26.41
C TRP A 142 9.25 4.10 26.81
N THR A 143 9.63 2.90 27.22
CA THR A 143 11.04 2.53 27.42
C THR A 143 11.78 2.46 26.09
N ARG A 144 13.13 2.52 26.13
CA ARG A 144 13.97 2.34 24.94
C ARG A 144 13.70 1.02 24.22
N THR A 145 13.37 -0.04 24.95
CA THR A 145 13.03 -1.34 24.36
C THR A 145 11.71 -1.25 23.62
N GLN A 146 10.67 -0.66 24.20
CA GLN A 146 9.36 -0.49 23.54
C GLN A 146 9.46 0.40 22.29
N ILE A 147 10.27 1.45 22.33
CA ILE A 147 10.56 2.29 21.15
C ILE A 147 11.20 1.44 20.06
N ARG A 148 12.25 0.66 20.40
CA ARG A 148 12.93 -0.23 19.44
C ARG A 148 12.00 -1.29 18.89
N ASP A 149 11.15 -1.88 19.72
CA ASP A 149 10.18 -2.88 19.27
C ASP A 149 9.24 -2.25 18.24
N GLU A 150 8.70 -1.06 18.51
CA GLU A 150 7.86 -0.34 17.55
C GLU A 150 8.63 0.08 16.28
N GLU A 151 9.90 0.49 16.38
CA GLU A 151 10.76 0.73 15.21
C GLU A 151 10.91 -0.54 14.35
N CYS A 152 11.10 -1.71 14.97
CA CYS A 152 11.13 -3.00 14.28
C CYS A 152 9.79 -3.29 13.58
N ARG A 153 8.65 -3.07 14.26
CA ARG A 153 7.32 -3.27 13.68
C ARG A 153 7.10 -2.38 12.46
N ARG A 154 7.34 -1.07 12.58
CA ARG A 154 7.22 -0.12 11.49
C ARG A 154 8.15 -0.47 10.33
N THR A 155 9.35 -0.96 10.60
CA THR A 155 10.30 -1.41 9.57
C THR A 155 9.78 -2.65 8.83
N ALA A 156 9.24 -3.65 9.54
CA ALA A 156 8.65 -4.85 8.93
C ALA A 156 7.45 -4.52 8.03
N TRP A 157 6.54 -3.66 8.50
CA TRP A 157 5.39 -3.21 7.70
C TRP A 157 5.80 -2.31 6.54
N SER A 158 6.85 -1.51 6.68
CA SER A 158 7.41 -0.71 5.57
C SER A 158 8.04 -1.60 4.49
N ALA A 159 8.71 -2.68 4.88
CA ALA A 159 9.22 -3.66 3.92
C ALA A 159 8.08 -4.34 3.13
N LEU A 160 6.96 -4.66 3.80
CA LEU A 160 5.75 -5.11 3.11
C LEU A 160 5.23 -4.07 2.13
N ALA A 161 5.19 -2.80 2.52
CA ALA A 161 4.71 -1.71 1.64
C ALA A 161 5.53 -1.60 0.36
N LEU A 162 6.87 -1.63 0.48
CA LEU A 162 7.77 -1.59 -0.66
C LEU A 162 7.59 -2.82 -1.57
N ALA A 163 7.51 -4.02 -0.99
CA ALA A 163 7.26 -5.24 -1.74
C ALA A 163 5.88 -5.25 -2.42
N SER A 164 4.85 -4.79 -1.74
CA SER A 164 3.47 -4.72 -2.25
C SER A 164 3.33 -3.74 -3.42
N ALA A 165 3.97 -2.58 -3.30
CA ALA A 165 4.01 -1.59 -4.37
C ALA A 165 4.73 -2.13 -5.61
N TYR A 166 5.86 -2.83 -5.42
CA TYR A 166 6.56 -3.49 -6.52
C TYR A 166 5.75 -4.63 -7.15
N THR A 167 5.07 -5.44 -6.34
CA THR A 167 4.13 -6.47 -6.80
C THR A 167 3.01 -5.86 -7.64
N ALA A 168 2.43 -4.73 -7.20
CA ALA A 168 1.40 -4.00 -7.94
C ALA A 168 1.90 -3.48 -9.29
N GLN A 169 3.07 -2.85 -9.31
CA GLN A 169 3.70 -2.40 -10.55
C GLN A 169 3.95 -3.58 -11.51
N CYS A 170 4.48 -4.69 -11.02
CA CYS A 170 4.74 -5.87 -11.84
C CYS A 170 3.43 -6.48 -12.38
N ALA A 171 2.38 -6.55 -11.56
CA ALA A 171 1.07 -7.04 -11.98
C ALA A 171 0.49 -6.20 -13.12
N ALA A 172 0.56 -4.87 -13.00
CA ALA A 172 0.08 -3.92 -14.01
C ALA A 172 0.91 -3.95 -15.31
N LEU A 173 2.23 -4.18 -15.22
CA LEU A 173 3.16 -4.22 -16.36
C LEU A 173 3.43 -5.64 -16.89
N HIS A 174 2.70 -6.64 -16.44
CA HIS A 174 2.88 -8.05 -16.84
C HIS A 174 4.29 -8.61 -16.62
N ARG A 175 4.90 -8.22 -15.51
CA ARG A 175 6.21 -8.72 -15.10
C ARG A 175 6.06 -9.78 -14.02
N ASP A 176 7.01 -10.70 -14.00
CA ASP A 176 7.11 -11.65 -12.92
C ASP A 176 7.61 -10.99 -11.64
N VAL A 177 6.94 -11.32 -10.55
CA VAL A 177 7.28 -10.87 -9.20
C VAL A 177 8.20 -11.91 -8.57
N PRO A 178 9.34 -11.50 -7.99
CA PRO A 178 10.18 -12.41 -7.21
C PRO A 178 9.39 -12.96 -6.02
N ARG A 179 9.64 -14.21 -5.64
CA ARG A 179 9.04 -14.79 -4.44
C ARG A 179 9.75 -14.25 -3.21
N LEU A 180 9.14 -13.27 -2.54
CA LEU A 180 9.70 -12.61 -1.36
C LEU A 180 9.08 -13.17 -0.08
N PHE A 181 9.91 -13.44 0.93
CA PHE A 181 9.48 -13.86 2.27
C PHE A 181 8.52 -12.86 2.92
N VAL A 182 8.73 -11.56 2.74
CA VAL A 182 7.85 -10.49 3.27
C VAL A 182 6.47 -10.48 2.64
N THR A 183 6.26 -11.06 1.47
CA THR A 183 4.93 -11.10 0.82
C THR A 183 4.05 -12.25 1.31
N ASN A 184 4.55 -13.10 2.21
CA ASN A 184 3.80 -14.23 2.74
C ASN A 184 3.16 -13.90 4.09
N CYS A 185 1.83 -13.84 4.12
CA CYS A 185 1.07 -13.53 5.34
C CYS A 185 1.38 -14.49 6.50
N ALA A 186 1.68 -15.76 6.24
CA ALA A 186 2.03 -16.73 7.29
C ALA A 186 3.33 -16.45 8.04
N ASN A 187 4.14 -15.50 7.55
CA ASN A 187 5.35 -15.06 8.23
C ASN A 187 5.09 -13.96 9.26
N TYR A 188 3.86 -13.42 9.32
CA TYR A 188 3.48 -12.35 10.23
C TYR A 188 2.89 -12.91 11.53
N ALA A 189 3.57 -12.60 12.61
CA ALA A 189 3.13 -12.73 14.00
C ALA A 189 3.65 -11.48 14.74
N ILE A 190 3.12 -10.32 14.35
CA ILE A 190 3.56 -9.00 14.78
C ILE A 190 2.34 -8.09 14.94
N LEU A 191 2.39 -7.15 15.89
CA LEU A 191 1.34 -6.15 16.06
C LEU A 191 1.30 -5.18 14.86
N PHE A 192 0.12 -4.68 14.54
CA PHE A 192 -0.03 -3.63 13.54
C PHE A 192 0.60 -2.31 14.03
N PRO A 193 1.00 -1.39 13.12
CA PRO A 193 1.54 -0.10 13.54
C PRO A 193 0.55 0.63 14.45
N GLY A 194 1.00 1.01 15.64
CA GLY A 194 0.17 1.72 16.62
C GLY A 194 -0.76 0.87 17.46
N GLU A 195 -0.88 -0.44 17.22
CA GLU A 195 -1.67 -1.34 18.07
C GLU A 195 -1.11 -1.37 19.51
N ALA A 196 0.21 -1.21 19.67
CA ALA A 196 0.85 -1.12 20.99
C ALA A 196 0.57 0.20 21.75
N LEU A 197 0.06 1.24 21.08
CA LEU A 197 -0.29 2.52 21.73
C LEU A 197 -1.63 2.42 22.47
N GLU A 198 -2.50 1.49 22.07
CA GLU A 198 -3.79 1.30 22.72
C GLU A 198 -3.69 0.18 23.77
N PRO A 199 -4.03 0.44 25.04
CA PRO A 199 -4.05 -0.62 26.04
C PRO A 199 -5.10 -1.67 25.66
N PRO A 200 -4.81 -2.98 25.88
CA PRO A 200 -5.78 -4.04 25.62
C PRO A 200 -7.08 -3.75 26.37
N PRO A 201 -8.25 -4.12 25.82
CA PRO A 201 -9.53 -3.87 26.47
C PRO A 201 -9.52 -4.53 27.85
N THR A 202 -9.37 -3.72 28.91
CA THR A 202 -9.50 -4.19 30.27
C THR A 202 -10.94 -4.65 30.47
N VAL A 203 -11.12 -5.91 30.87
CA VAL A 203 -12.38 -6.64 31.10
C VAL A 203 -13.34 -5.95 32.10
N SER A 204 -12.97 -4.79 32.64
CA SER A 204 -13.65 -4.11 33.74
C SER A 204 -14.27 -2.75 33.38
N SER A 205 -14.59 -2.48 32.12
CA SER A 205 -15.40 -1.30 31.73
C SER A 205 -16.69 -1.70 31.00
N GLU A 206 -17.54 -2.47 31.68
CA GLU A 206 -18.96 -2.65 31.32
C GLU A 206 -19.83 -1.42 31.69
N SER A 207 -19.24 -0.30 32.10
CA SER A 207 -19.97 0.89 32.53
C SER A 207 -19.76 2.09 31.60
N SER A 208 -20.38 2.05 30.42
CA SER A 208 -21.05 3.21 29.81
C SER A 208 -21.55 2.83 28.42
N SER A 209 -22.86 2.88 28.24
CA SER A 209 -23.63 2.59 27.04
C SER A 209 -23.39 3.54 25.84
N ASP A 210 -22.30 4.31 25.82
CA ASP A 210 -22.04 5.29 24.75
C ASP A 210 -20.64 5.08 24.14
N ASN A 211 -20.64 4.73 22.86
CA ASN A 211 -19.51 4.55 21.93
C ASN A 211 -18.78 3.20 21.99
N ALA A 212 -19.31 2.23 21.24
CA ALA A 212 -18.58 1.05 20.80
C ALA A 212 -17.23 1.46 20.20
N ARG A 213 -16.15 0.99 20.83
CA ARG A 213 -14.78 1.35 20.46
C ARG A 213 -14.39 0.60 19.19
N ILE A 214 -13.91 1.31 18.17
CA ILE A 214 -13.22 0.68 17.03
C ILE A 214 -11.98 -0.06 17.57
N SER A 215 -11.74 -1.28 17.08
CA SER A 215 -10.57 -2.05 17.49
C SER A 215 -9.27 -1.35 17.02
N PRO A 216 -8.15 -1.40 17.76
CA PRO A 216 -6.87 -0.91 17.23
C PRO A 216 -6.45 -1.59 15.91
N ARG A 217 -6.96 -2.80 15.66
CA ARG A 217 -6.81 -3.57 14.41
C ARG A 217 -7.68 -3.08 13.25
N GLU A 218 -8.54 -2.12 13.51
CA GLU A 218 -9.36 -1.37 12.55
C GLU A 218 -8.86 0.08 12.42
N SER A 219 -7.69 0.44 12.98
CA SER A 219 -7.04 1.72 12.70
C SER A 219 -6.64 1.84 11.22
N ILE A 220 -6.50 3.06 10.70
CA ILE A 220 -6.14 3.29 9.28
C ILE A 220 -4.85 2.55 8.89
N TRP A 221 -3.85 2.51 9.78
CA TRP A 221 -2.60 1.77 9.54
C TRP A 221 -2.80 0.26 9.53
N ALA A 222 -3.62 -0.29 10.43
CA ALA A 222 -3.92 -1.71 10.45
C ALA A 222 -4.71 -2.13 9.20
N LEU A 223 -5.69 -1.33 8.79
CA LEU A 223 -6.46 -1.55 7.55
C LEU A 223 -5.56 -1.52 6.31
N TYR A 224 -4.61 -0.58 6.25
CA TYR A 224 -3.59 -0.53 5.20
C TYR A 224 -2.71 -1.80 5.18
N CYS A 225 -2.26 -2.26 6.35
CA CYS A 225 -1.45 -3.47 6.44
C CYS A 225 -2.23 -4.73 6.03
N ARG A 226 -3.50 -4.84 6.44
CA ARG A 226 -4.41 -5.94 6.07
C ARG A 226 -4.65 -5.98 4.56
N SER A 227 -4.90 -4.83 3.93
CA SER A 227 -5.10 -4.78 2.47
C SER A 227 -3.87 -5.21 1.69
N MET A 228 -2.65 -4.84 2.15
CA MET A 228 -1.40 -5.31 1.55
C MET A 228 -1.22 -6.82 1.68
N LEU A 229 -1.50 -7.40 2.86
CA LEU A 229 -1.42 -8.85 3.07
C LEU A 229 -2.42 -9.59 2.17
N LEU A 230 -3.66 -9.12 2.12
CA LEU A 230 -4.72 -9.68 1.28
C LEU A 230 -4.34 -9.61 -0.20
N TRP A 231 -3.87 -8.46 -0.65
CA TRP A 231 -3.40 -8.23 -2.02
C TRP A 231 -2.29 -9.22 -2.43
N ASN A 232 -1.25 -9.37 -1.62
CA ASN A 232 -0.15 -10.28 -1.93
C ASN A 232 -0.59 -11.75 -1.88
N PHE A 233 -1.46 -12.11 -0.93
CA PHE A 233 -2.05 -13.44 -0.87
C PHE A 233 -2.82 -13.76 -2.16
N CYS A 234 -3.76 -12.89 -2.57
CA CYS A 234 -4.55 -13.05 -3.79
C CYS A 234 -3.68 -13.16 -5.06
N ASN A 235 -2.56 -12.43 -5.14
CA ASN A 235 -1.63 -12.53 -6.28
C ASN A 235 -0.89 -13.86 -6.38
N ARG A 236 -0.80 -14.62 -5.28
CA ARG A 236 -0.14 -15.93 -5.23
C ARG A 236 -1.07 -17.08 -5.59
N VAL A 237 -2.36 -17.00 -5.23
CA VAL A 237 -3.32 -18.11 -5.42
C VAL A 237 -3.33 -18.68 -6.86
N PRO A 238 -3.29 -17.88 -7.95
CA PRO A 238 -3.26 -18.43 -9.32
C PRO A 238 -1.98 -19.21 -9.65
N LYS A 239 -0.87 -18.88 -8.98
CA LYS A 239 0.44 -19.52 -9.17
C LYS A 239 0.61 -20.76 -8.29
N GLU A 240 -0.27 -20.93 -7.30
CA GLU A 240 -0.24 -22.02 -6.36
C GLU A 240 -1.22 -23.13 -6.77
N GLY A 241 -0.89 -24.38 -6.45
CA GLY A 241 -1.64 -25.58 -6.85
C GLY A 241 -2.94 -25.80 -6.08
N PHE A 242 -3.78 -24.77 -5.92
CA PHE A 242 -5.12 -24.90 -5.36
C PHE A 242 -6.08 -25.54 -6.38
N ASP A 243 -6.96 -26.41 -5.89
CA ASP A 243 -8.06 -26.93 -6.70
C ASP A 243 -9.18 -25.88 -6.89
N HIS A 244 -10.21 -26.23 -7.66
CA HIS A 244 -11.30 -25.30 -7.98
C HIS A 244 -12.20 -24.98 -6.79
N GLU A 245 -12.39 -25.92 -5.85
CA GLU A 245 -13.24 -25.74 -4.68
C GLU A 245 -12.57 -24.82 -3.66
N GLN A 246 -11.29 -25.09 -3.37
CA GLN A 246 -10.44 -24.23 -2.54
C GLN A 246 -10.35 -22.81 -3.09
N LYS A 247 -10.22 -22.66 -4.42
CA LYS A 247 -10.22 -21.33 -5.05
C LYS A 247 -11.54 -20.59 -4.84
N ALA A 248 -12.67 -21.28 -4.82
CA ALA A 248 -13.97 -20.67 -4.58
C ALA A 248 -14.14 -20.25 -3.11
N GLU A 249 -13.73 -21.10 -2.16
CA GLU A 249 -13.72 -20.77 -0.73
C GLU A 249 -12.83 -19.56 -0.44
N ILE A 250 -11.60 -19.58 -0.95
CA ILE A 250 -10.65 -18.46 -0.85
C ILE A 250 -11.25 -17.18 -1.44
N ALA A 251 -11.92 -17.27 -2.59
CA ALA A 251 -12.53 -16.10 -3.21
C ALA A 251 -13.66 -15.50 -2.37
N GLN A 252 -14.44 -16.34 -1.68
CA GLN A 252 -15.51 -15.90 -0.78
C GLN A 252 -14.95 -15.30 0.52
N GLU A 253 -13.94 -15.93 1.12
CA GLU A 253 -13.28 -15.40 2.33
C GLU A 253 -12.58 -14.07 2.06
N ALA A 254 -11.87 -13.96 0.93
CA ALA A 254 -11.21 -12.73 0.53
C ALA A 254 -12.22 -11.60 0.30
N TRP A 255 -13.39 -11.91 -0.26
CA TRP A 255 -14.48 -10.94 -0.41
C TRP A 255 -15.01 -10.45 0.94
N ASN A 256 -15.21 -11.35 1.89
CA ASN A 256 -15.66 -10.98 3.22
C ASN A 256 -14.63 -10.08 3.93
N GLU A 257 -13.34 -10.37 3.78
CA GLU A 257 -12.28 -9.52 4.33
C GLU A 257 -12.21 -8.15 3.63
N VAL A 258 -12.37 -8.08 2.30
CA VAL A 258 -12.49 -6.81 1.57
C VAL A 258 -13.62 -5.97 2.15
N GLN A 259 -14.83 -6.54 2.26
CA GLN A 259 -15.98 -5.83 2.80
C GLN A 259 -15.73 -5.36 4.23
N ALA A 260 -15.12 -6.20 5.06
CA ALA A 260 -14.79 -5.83 6.44
C ALA A 260 -13.79 -4.67 6.51
N ILE A 261 -12.81 -4.60 5.59
CA ILE A 261 -11.87 -3.47 5.52
C ILE A 261 -12.57 -2.21 5.00
N GLU A 262 -13.42 -2.31 3.98
CA GLU A 262 -14.19 -1.18 3.44
C GLU A 262 -15.15 -0.59 4.47
N ASP A 263 -15.94 -1.43 5.15
CA ASP A 263 -16.86 -1.01 6.21
C ASP A 263 -16.10 -0.31 7.36
N ALA A 264 -14.93 -0.83 7.73
CA ALA A 264 -14.08 -0.22 8.74
C ALA A 264 -13.47 1.11 8.26
N LEU A 265 -13.07 1.22 6.99
CA LEU A 265 -12.59 2.48 6.40
C LEU A 265 -13.69 3.54 6.37
N ASP A 266 -14.94 3.16 6.07
CA ASP A 266 -16.06 4.09 6.00
C ASP A 266 -16.47 4.63 7.39
N CYS A 267 -16.08 3.94 8.48
CA CYS A 267 -16.16 4.47 9.83
C CYS A 267 -15.14 5.60 10.11
N HIS A 268 -14.09 5.75 9.29
CA HIS A 268 -13.04 6.77 9.45
C HIS A 268 -13.36 8.08 8.74
N THR A 269 -14.39 8.80 9.23
CA THR A 269 -14.75 10.13 8.74
C THR A 269 -13.78 11.25 9.16
N CYS A 270 -12.80 10.93 10.02
CA CYS A 270 -11.78 11.86 10.51
C CYS A 270 -10.84 12.39 9.42
N ASN A 271 -10.68 11.68 8.30
CA ASN A 271 -9.71 11.99 7.25
C ASN A 271 -8.29 12.23 7.82
N LEU A 272 -7.88 11.44 8.81
CA LEU A 272 -6.61 11.61 9.52
C LEU A 272 -5.41 11.45 8.58
N ASP A 273 -5.42 10.38 7.77
CA ASP A 273 -4.44 10.15 6.72
C ASP A 273 -5.14 9.74 5.42
N THR A 274 -5.38 10.72 4.55
CA THR A 274 -6.08 10.51 3.28
C THR A 274 -5.26 9.69 2.29
N THR A 275 -3.93 9.72 2.42
CA THR A 275 -3.03 8.94 1.56
C THR A 275 -3.16 7.46 1.89
N LEU A 276 -3.10 7.08 3.16
CA LEU A 276 -3.27 5.69 3.57
C LEU A 276 -4.68 5.16 3.28
N ILE A 277 -5.73 5.97 3.48
CA ILE A 277 -7.10 5.58 3.09
C ILE A 277 -7.15 5.28 1.59
N TYR A 278 -6.56 6.17 0.77
CA TYR A 278 -6.49 5.96 -0.67
C TYR A 278 -5.71 4.70 -1.05
N MET A 279 -4.49 4.54 -0.54
CA MET A 279 -3.66 3.38 -0.84
C MET A 279 -4.31 2.07 -0.36
N THR A 280 -5.05 2.11 0.76
CA THR A 280 -5.82 0.96 1.25
C THR A 280 -6.93 0.60 0.27
N ARG A 281 -7.73 1.59 -0.16
CA ARG A 281 -8.75 1.39 -1.20
C ARG A 281 -8.13 0.96 -2.51
N GLU A 282 -6.96 1.44 -2.88
CA GLU A 282 -6.25 1.01 -4.07
C GLU A 282 -5.90 -0.48 -3.99
N TYR A 283 -5.35 -0.97 -2.88
CA TYR A 283 -5.08 -2.40 -2.72
C TYR A 283 -6.35 -3.25 -2.70
N ILE A 284 -7.46 -2.75 -2.14
CA ILE A 284 -8.75 -3.45 -2.15
C ILE A 284 -9.34 -3.49 -3.56
N ILE A 285 -9.43 -2.34 -4.23
CA ILE A 285 -9.94 -2.21 -5.61
C ILE A 285 -9.05 -3.02 -6.54
N ASN A 286 -7.72 -2.96 -6.40
CA ASN A 286 -6.79 -3.77 -7.17
C ASN A 286 -6.96 -5.26 -6.85
N ALA A 287 -7.14 -5.63 -5.58
CA ALA A 287 -7.40 -7.02 -5.18
C ALA A 287 -8.71 -7.54 -5.79
N ASP A 288 -9.78 -6.73 -5.81
CA ASP A 288 -11.05 -7.07 -6.46
C ASP A 288 -10.95 -7.11 -8.00
N PHE A 289 -10.10 -6.24 -8.56
CA PHE A 289 -9.76 -6.18 -9.97
C PHE A 289 -9.00 -7.42 -10.47
N LEU A 290 -8.02 -7.92 -9.71
CA LEU A 290 -7.38 -9.22 -9.99
C LEU A 290 -8.29 -10.41 -9.65
N ARG A 291 -9.28 -10.24 -8.77
CA ARG A 291 -10.33 -11.23 -8.47
C ARG A 291 -11.21 -11.51 -9.69
N SER A 292 -11.64 -10.48 -10.42
CA SER A 292 -12.45 -10.62 -11.64
C SER A 292 -11.75 -11.37 -12.77
N THR A 293 -10.42 -11.26 -12.80
CA THR A 293 -9.57 -11.81 -13.86
C THR A 293 -9.02 -13.19 -13.53
N ARG A 294 -8.82 -13.52 -12.23
CA ARG A 294 -8.01 -14.70 -11.85
C ARG A 294 -8.63 -15.64 -10.81
N LEU A 295 -9.65 -15.23 -10.04
CA LEU A 295 -10.22 -16.04 -8.95
C LEU A 295 -11.74 -15.89 -8.84
N SER A 296 -12.44 -16.43 -9.86
CA SER A 296 -13.55 -17.36 -9.68
C SER A 296 -14.68 -17.04 -8.68
N VAL A 297 -15.61 -16.18 -9.11
CA VAL A 297 -17.06 -16.52 -9.02
C VAL A 297 -17.66 -16.48 -10.43
N THR A 298 -17.42 -15.39 -11.18
CA THR A 298 -17.89 -15.28 -12.58
C THR A 298 -17.18 -16.24 -13.52
N GLN A 299 -15.90 -16.54 -13.30
CA GLN A 299 -15.14 -17.47 -14.15
C GLN A 299 -15.42 -18.94 -13.84
N LEU A 300 -15.74 -19.26 -12.56
CA LEU A 300 -16.28 -20.57 -12.20
C LEU A 300 -17.65 -20.77 -12.85
N LEU A 301 -18.53 -19.75 -12.80
CA LEU A 301 -19.83 -19.77 -13.48
C LEU A 301 -19.70 -19.83 -15.01
N ARG A 302 -18.73 -19.13 -15.62
CA ARG A 302 -18.47 -19.16 -17.08
C ARG A 302 -17.83 -20.47 -17.56
N CYS A 303 -16.93 -21.06 -16.78
CA CYS A 303 -16.42 -22.42 -17.03
C CYS A 303 -17.54 -23.45 -16.94
N LEU A 304 -18.41 -23.37 -15.92
CA LEU A 304 -19.59 -24.22 -15.78
C LEU A 304 -20.59 -24.05 -16.94
N GLN A 305 -20.55 -22.90 -17.63
CA GLN A 305 -21.36 -22.59 -18.82
C GLN A 305 -20.63 -22.84 -20.16
N GLY A 306 -19.37 -23.29 -20.15
CA GLY A 306 -18.61 -23.62 -21.36
C GLY A 306 -18.12 -22.44 -22.20
N LEU A 307 -17.99 -21.24 -21.62
CA LEU A 307 -17.74 -20.00 -22.37
C LEU A 307 -16.26 -19.59 -22.54
N ASP A 308 -15.31 -20.33 -21.96
CA ASP A 308 -13.93 -19.84 -21.75
C ASP A 308 -12.84 -20.41 -22.69
N ALA A 309 -13.18 -21.09 -23.79
CA ALA A 309 -12.17 -21.60 -24.72
C ALA A 309 -11.34 -20.49 -25.42
N GLU A 310 -11.83 -19.25 -25.46
CA GLU A 310 -11.18 -18.12 -26.16
C GLU A 310 -10.52 -17.09 -25.22
N VAL A 311 -10.84 -17.07 -23.92
CA VAL A 311 -10.41 -16.02 -22.97
C VAL A 311 -9.06 -16.33 -22.31
N ALA A 312 -8.62 -17.59 -22.35
CA ALA A 312 -7.35 -18.04 -21.75
C ALA A 312 -6.08 -17.48 -22.43
N ALA A 313 -6.19 -16.81 -23.57
CA ALA A 313 -5.06 -16.43 -24.43
C ALA A 313 -4.59 -14.96 -24.31
N SER A 314 -5.24 -14.11 -23.50
CA SER A 314 -4.86 -12.69 -23.41
C SER A 314 -4.21 -12.34 -22.06
N PRO A 315 -2.88 -12.13 -22.00
CA PRO A 315 -2.19 -11.66 -20.80
C PRO A 315 -2.45 -10.15 -20.64
N GLY A 316 -3.21 -9.80 -19.62
CA GLY A 316 -3.71 -8.45 -19.37
C GLY A 316 -4.47 -8.43 -18.05
N PRO A 317 -4.62 -7.28 -17.35
CA PRO A 317 -5.59 -7.26 -16.30
C PRO A 317 -6.97 -7.12 -16.97
N LEU A 318 -7.82 -8.14 -16.80
CA LEU A 318 -9.07 -8.28 -17.55
C LEU A 318 -10.16 -7.45 -16.85
N PHE A 319 -10.20 -6.15 -17.11
CA PHE A 319 -11.38 -5.37 -16.75
C PHE A 319 -12.62 -5.94 -17.48
N ASN A 320 -13.69 -6.22 -16.74
CA ASN A 320 -15.02 -6.13 -17.33
C ASN A 320 -15.43 -4.64 -17.40
N ARG A 321 -16.34 -4.29 -18.29
CA ARG A 321 -16.67 -2.88 -18.55
C ARG A 321 -17.10 -2.12 -17.29
N LYS A 322 -17.98 -2.70 -16.47
CA LYS A 322 -18.48 -2.09 -15.24
C LYS A 322 -17.34 -1.79 -14.26
N GLN A 323 -16.43 -2.74 -14.08
CA GLN A 323 -15.27 -2.59 -13.20
C GLN A 323 -14.27 -1.54 -13.72
N ALA A 324 -14.05 -1.48 -15.03
CA ALA A 324 -13.27 -0.41 -15.62
C ALA A 324 -13.90 0.95 -15.32
N GLU A 325 -15.23 1.09 -15.48
CA GLU A 325 -15.94 2.34 -15.21
C GLU A 325 -15.91 2.74 -13.72
N GLU A 326 -16.03 1.79 -12.80
CA GLU A 326 -15.90 2.01 -11.35
C GLU A 326 -14.47 2.43 -10.97
N TRP A 327 -13.46 1.69 -11.45
CA TRP A 327 -12.06 2.04 -11.24
C TRP A 327 -11.72 3.42 -11.81
N ILE A 328 -12.14 3.72 -13.05
CA ILE A 328 -11.93 5.04 -13.67
C ILE A 328 -12.55 6.13 -12.80
N SER A 329 -13.77 5.92 -12.28
CA SER A 329 -14.45 6.93 -11.45
C SER A 329 -13.73 7.17 -10.12
N ALA A 330 -13.20 6.11 -9.49
CA ALA A 330 -12.39 6.24 -8.28
C ALA A 330 -11.05 6.97 -8.53
N GLN A 331 -10.39 6.67 -9.65
CA GLN A 331 -9.14 7.33 -10.03
C GLN A 331 -9.33 8.80 -10.45
N ASP A 332 -10.42 9.11 -11.14
CA ASP A 332 -10.77 10.46 -11.56
C ASP A 332 -10.88 11.40 -10.36
N GLU A 333 -11.53 10.97 -9.27
CA GLU A 333 -11.60 11.75 -8.03
C GLU A 333 -10.21 12.09 -7.47
N VAL A 334 -9.29 11.13 -7.49
CA VAL A 334 -7.94 11.28 -6.94
C VAL A 334 -7.09 12.19 -7.80
N PHE A 335 -7.07 11.97 -9.11
CA PHE A 335 -6.26 12.78 -10.02
C PHE A 335 -6.82 14.20 -10.18
N ASN A 336 -8.14 14.41 -10.03
CA ASN A 336 -8.69 15.76 -9.95
C ASN A 336 -8.20 16.49 -8.68
N ARG A 337 -8.13 15.81 -7.53
CA ARG A 337 -7.57 16.39 -6.29
C ARG A 337 -6.09 16.73 -6.44
N ILE A 338 -5.29 15.83 -7.02
CA ILE A 338 -3.86 16.04 -7.25
C ILE A 338 -3.62 17.21 -8.20
N ASN A 339 -4.31 17.24 -9.35
CA ASN A 339 -4.16 18.33 -10.31
C ASN A 339 -4.65 19.67 -9.75
N LEU A 340 -5.73 19.70 -8.96
CA LEU A 340 -6.17 20.93 -8.29
C LEU A 340 -5.11 21.46 -7.33
N SER A 341 -4.48 20.59 -6.53
CA SER A 341 -3.39 20.95 -5.62
C SER A 341 -2.19 21.50 -6.40
N LEU A 342 -1.79 20.81 -7.47
CA LEU A 342 -0.72 21.24 -8.38
C LEU A 342 -1.01 22.60 -9.02
N HIS A 343 -2.20 22.80 -9.58
CA HIS A 343 -2.60 24.05 -10.21
C HIS A 343 -2.62 25.21 -9.22
N THR A 344 -3.15 24.98 -8.01
CA THR A 344 -3.18 25.99 -6.94
C THR A 344 -1.76 26.39 -6.54
N HIS A 345 -0.85 25.43 -6.40
CA HIS A 345 0.56 25.69 -6.07
C HIS A 345 1.28 26.45 -7.19
N LEU A 346 1.07 26.02 -8.45
CA LEU A 346 1.63 26.68 -9.64
C LEU A 346 1.15 28.13 -9.79
N GLN A 347 -0.11 28.42 -9.45
CA GLN A 347 -0.67 29.77 -9.53
C GLN A 347 -0.25 30.67 -8.36
N SER A 348 -0.02 30.10 -7.17
CA SER A 348 0.31 30.84 -5.95
C SER A 348 1.81 31.03 -5.71
N ALA A 349 2.67 30.29 -6.41
CA ALA A 349 4.13 30.40 -6.31
C ALA A 349 4.73 31.23 -7.48
N PRO A 350 4.88 32.56 -7.37
CA PRO A 350 5.56 33.39 -8.37
C PRO A 350 7.09 33.17 -8.42
N HIS A 351 7.61 32.09 -7.84
CA HIS A 351 9.04 31.79 -7.71
C HIS A 351 9.40 30.37 -8.20
N THR A 352 8.77 29.89 -9.28
CA THR A 352 9.34 28.76 -10.04
C THR A 352 10.69 29.23 -10.60
N ARG A 353 11.77 28.97 -9.86
CA ARG A 353 13.13 29.27 -10.32
C ARG A 353 13.60 28.08 -11.14
N ILE A 354 14.12 28.35 -12.34
CA ILE A 354 14.87 27.36 -13.11
C ILE A 354 16.14 27.05 -12.31
N ALA A 355 16.24 25.85 -11.75
CA ALA A 355 17.40 25.42 -10.95
C ALA A 355 18.66 25.22 -11.79
N GLY A 356 18.47 24.97 -13.09
CA GLY A 356 19.55 24.72 -14.05
C GLY A 356 19.01 24.16 -15.36
N ARG A 357 19.88 24.12 -16.38
CA ARG A 357 19.65 23.48 -17.67
C ARG A 357 20.42 22.17 -17.71
N VAL A 358 19.76 21.07 -18.03
CA VAL A 358 20.42 19.81 -18.41
C VAL A 358 20.11 19.56 -19.89
N GLU A 359 20.99 18.87 -20.61
CA GLU A 359 20.72 18.40 -21.97
C GLU A 359 19.47 17.50 -21.95
N GLY A 360 18.29 18.09 -22.21
CA GLY A 360 16.99 17.44 -22.08
C GLY A 360 15.85 18.32 -21.52
N GLY A 361 16.16 19.46 -20.88
CA GLY A 361 15.12 20.39 -20.37
C GLY A 361 15.58 21.30 -19.22
N ASP A 362 14.72 22.25 -18.86
CA ASP A 362 14.89 23.13 -17.69
C ASP A 362 14.44 22.37 -16.42
N ILE A 363 15.26 22.34 -15.35
CA ILE A 363 14.86 21.78 -14.05
C ILE A 363 14.06 22.85 -13.30
N LEU A 364 12.80 22.56 -12.98
CA LEU A 364 11.94 23.45 -12.20
C LEU A 364 12.12 23.18 -10.71
N VAL A 365 12.38 24.23 -9.91
CA VAL A 365 12.31 24.13 -8.43
C VAL A 365 10.88 24.41 -7.99
N PHE A 366 10.21 23.38 -7.47
CA PHE A 366 8.92 23.51 -6.79
C PHE A 366 9.14 23.47 -5.28
N ASP A 367 9.50 24.61 -4.69
CA ASP A 367 9.58 24.69 -3.23
C ASP A 367 8.17 24.48 -2.63
N GLY A 368 8.07 23.50 -1.72
CA GLY A 368 6.89 23.30 -0.86
C GLY A 368 5.83 22.30 -1.34
N HIS A 369 5.79 21.89 -2.61
CA HIS A 369 4.80 20.90 -3.07
C HIS A 369 5.24 19.46 -2.72
N GLU A 370 4.32 18.61 -2.26
CA GLU A 370 4.63 17.26 -1.78
C GLU A 370 5.25 16.34 -2.85
N LEU A 371 4.89 16.52 -4.13
CA LEU A 371 5.51 15.78 -5.25
C LEU A 371 7.01 16.06 -5.41
N ALA A 372 7.48 17.26 -5.04
CA ALA A 372 8.89 17.61 -5.07
C ALA A 372 9.69 16.96 -3.92
N LYS A 373 9.04 16.22 -3.01
CA LYS A 373 9.69 15.46 -1.94
C LYS A 373 9.58 13.94 -2.13
N ARG A 374 8.87 13.48 -3.17
CA ARG A 374 8.45 12.08 -3.33
C ARG A 374 8.74 11.52 -4.72
N PRO A 375 10.01 11.41 -5.12
CA PRO A 375 10.37 10.83 -6.41
C PRO A 375 9.93 9.35 -6.55
N PHE A 376 9.71 8.64 -5.45
CA PHE A 376 9.19 7.27 -5.42
C PHE A 376 7.71 7.13 -5.78
N MET A 377 6.95 8.23 -5.83
CA MET A 377 5.55 8.19 -6.29
C MET A 377 5.43 8.24 -7.83
N VAL A 378 6.50 8.63 -8.53
CA VAL A 378 6.47 8.76 -10.00
C VAL A 378 6.12 7.45 -10.72
N PRO A 379 6.72 6.29 -10.38
CA PRO A 379 6.35 5.02 -11.02
C PRO A 379 4.88 4.65 -10.80
N TRP A 380 4.27 5.11 -9.69
CA TRP A 380 2.86 4.86 -9.43
C TRP A 380 1.98 5.59 -10.45
N PHE A 381 2.20 6.89 -10.71
CA PHE A 381 1.46 7.63 -11.74
C PHE A 381 1.59 6.99 -13.13
N VAL A 382 2.82 6.57 -13.47
CA VAL A 382 3.13 5.91 -14.73
C VAL A 382 2.42 4.55 -14.85
N THR A 383 2.27 3.83 -13.74
CA THR A 383 1.51 2.59 -13.69
C THR A 383 0.03 2.85 -13.93
N GLN A 384 -0.57 3.88 -13.32
CA GLN A 384 -1.97 4.24 -13.56
C GLN A 384 -2.22 4.64 -15.02
N LEU A 385 -1.28 5.37 -15.65
CA LEU A 385 -1.34 5.70 -17.08
C LEU A 385 -1.31 4.45 -17.96
N SER A 386 -0.44 3.49 -17.62
CA SER A 386 -0.33 2.21 -18.33
C SER A 386 -1.63 1.41 -18.23
N ILE A 387 -2.28 1.42 -17.06
CA ILE A 387 -3.58 0.79 -16.85
C ILE A 387 -4.66 1.45 -17.73
N CYS A 388 -4.70 2.78 -17.83
CA CYS A 388 -5.64 3.48 -18.71
C CYS A 388 -5.49 3.06 -20.18
N LEU A 389 -4.24 2.96 -20.67
CA LEU A 389 -3.95 2.47 -22.01
C LEU A 389 -4.38 1.02 -22.20
N ALA A 390 -4.15 0.16 -21.21
CA ALA A 390 -4.59 -1.22 -21.24
C ALA A 390 -6.12 -1.34 -21.33
N VAL A 391 -6.87 -0.58 -20.51
CA VAL A 391 -8.34 -0.50 -20.56
C VAL A 391 -8.81 -0.10 -21.96
N TRP A 392 -8.27 1.00 -22.49
CA TRP A 392 -8.66 1.52 -23.81
C TRP A 392 -8.33 0.55 -24.95
N SER A 393 -7.16 -0.08 -24.90
CA SER A 393 -6.73 -1.06 -25.91
C SER A 393 -7.68 -2.26 -26.00
N ARG A 394 -8.31 -2.61 -24.87
CA ARG A 394 -9.25 -3.73 -24.73
C ARG A 394 -10.67 -3.35 -25.14
N ASP A 395 -11.18 -2.20 -24.70
CA ASP A 395 -12.51 -1.69 -25.07
C ASP A 395 -12.43 -0.20 -25.47
N ARG A 396 -12.45 0.03 -26.79
CA ARG A 396 -12.43 1.36 -27.40
C ARG A 396 -13.71 2.17 -27.19
N ASN A 397 -14.73 1.62 -26.54
CA ASN A 397 -15.93 2.36 -26.16
C ASN A 397 -15.82 2.97 -24.75
N ILE A 398 -14.71 2.74 -24.03
CA ILE A 398 -14.46 3.34 -22.70
C ILE A 398 -13.60 4.60 -22.90
N VAL A 399 -14.16 5.62 -23.55
CA VAL A 399 -13.46 6.89 -23.84
C VAL A 399 -12.97 7.56 -22.56
N ARG A 400 -13.70 7.39 -21.45
CA ARG A 400 -13.32 7.88 -20.11
C ARG A 400 -11.93 7.38 -19.66
N ALA A 401 -11.45 6.24 -20.16
CA ALA A 401 -10.10 5.77 -19.86
C ALA A 401 -9.03 6.68 -20.45
N LEU A 402 -9.23 7.22 -21.66
CA LEU A 402 -8.33 8.19 -22.27
C LEU A 402 -8.44 9.57 -21.62
N GLU A 403 -9.63 9.97 -21.21
CA GLU A 403 -9.84 11.22 -20.46
C GLU A 403 -9.08 11.20 -19.13
N LEU A 404 -9.21 10.11 -18.38
CA LEU A 404 -8.42 9.88 -17.18
C LEU A 404 -6.92 9.82 -17.51
N GLY A 405 -6.50 9.09 -18.54
CA GLY A 405 -5.11 9.04 -18.97
C GLY A 405 -4.52 10.42 -19.24
N ARG A 406 -5.27 11.33 -19.87
CA ARG A 406 -4.87 12.72 -20.08
C ARG A 406 -4.71 13.50 -18.77
N LEU A 407 -5.60 13.27 -17.80
CA LEU A 407 -5.53 13.87 -16.47
C LEU A 407 -4.30 13.37 -15.68
N ILE A 408 -3.95 12.10 -15.84
CA ILE A 408 -2.74 11.51 -15.25
C ILE A 408 -1.49 12.07 -15.93
N LEU A 409 -1.52 12.21 -17.26
CA LEU A 409 -0.39 12.68 -18.06
C LEU A 409 0.12 14.04 -17.59
N SER A 410 -0.76 14.98 -17.27
CA SER A 410 -0.35 16.30 -16.73
C SER A 410 0.44 16.18 -15.43
N THR A 411 0.09 15.22 -14.58
CA THR A 411 0.80 14.97 -13.32
C THR A 411 2.16 14.32 -13.60
N VAL A 412 2.21 13.37 -14.54
CA VAL A 412 3.47 12.71 -14.95
C VAL A 412 4.43 13.70 -15.59
N ASP A 413 3.97 14.65 -16.41
CA ASP A 413 4.81 15.68 -17.02
C ASP A 413 5.48 16.56 -15.96
N VAL A 414 4.71 17.03 -14.97
CA VAL A 414 5.25 17.80 -13.84
C VAL A 414 6.24 16.97 -13.04
N ALA A 415 5.91 15.71 -12.75
CA ALA A 415 6.77 14.81 -12.01
C ALA A 415 8.09 14.52 -12.75
N ASN A 416 8.04 14.35 -14.08
CA ASN A 416 9.21 14.11 -14.92
C ASN A 416 10.10 15.35 -15.06
N ALA A 417 9.50 16.56 -15.04
CA ALA A 417 10.25 17.82 -14.99
C ALA A 417 10.98 18.00 -13.65
N LEU A 418 10.39 17.52 -12.56
CA LEU A 418 11.00 17.50 -11.22
C LEU A 418 12.10 16.43 -11.09
N TRP A 419 11.83 15.25 -11.62
CA TRP A 419 12.65 14.05 -11.44
C TRP A 419 12.92 13.36 -12.79
N PRO A 420 13.85 13.88 -13.60
CA PRO A 420 14.12 13.34 -14.93
C PRO A 420 14.51 11.86 -14.86
N CYS A 421 13.79 11.03 -15.62
CA CYS A 421 14.03 9.59 -15.72
C CYS A 421 13.73 9.10 -17.16
N ASP A 422 14.67 8.41 -17.79
CA ASP A 422 14.49 7.97 -19.18
C ASP A 422 13.36 6.93 -19.33
N CYS A 423 13.12 6.12 -18.30
CA CYS A 423 12.04 5.15 -18.30
C CYS A 423 10.65 5.79 -18.27
N THR A 424 10.49 6.95 -17.64
CA THR A 424 9.21 7.69 -17.65
C THR A 424 9.00 8.40 -18.98
N CYS A 425 10.05 8.92 -19.59
CA CYS A 425 10.01 9.53 -20.93
C CYS A 425 9.52 8.56 -22.02
N PHE A 426 9.87 7.28 -21.95
CA PHE A 426 9.45 6.28 -22.94
C PHE A 426 7.92 6.05 -22.96
N LEU A 427 7.30 5.95 -21.78
CA LEU A 427 5.85 5.73 -21.65
C LEU A 427 5.04 7.00 -21.97
N LEU A 428 5.61 8.19 -21.70
CA LEU A 428 5.07 9.46 -22.17
C LEU A 428 5.00 9.51 -23.70
N HIS A 429 6.07 9.05 -24.38
CA HIS A 429 6.12 9.02 -25.83
C HIS A 429 5.08 8.06 -26.42
N GLU A 430 4.90 6.85 -25.88
CA GLU A 430 3.86 5.94 -26.37
C GLU A 430 2.43 6.49 -26.21
N PHE A 431 2.14 7.18 -25.10
CA PHE A 431 0.81 7.78 -24.90
C PHE A 431 0.53 8.93 -25.89
N VAL A 432 1.54 9.78 -26.14
CA VAL A 432 1.43 10.90 -27.10
C VAL A 432 1.23 10.42 -28.54
N PHE A 433 1.68 9.21 -28.90
CA PHE A 433 1.44 8.66 -30.25
C PHE A 433 0.04 8.05 -30.44
N ILE A 434 -0.67 7.72 -29.35
CA ILE A 434 -2.04 7.19 -29.39
C ILE A 434 -3.06 8.34 -29.50
N TYR A 435 -2.72 9.52 -28.99
CA TYR A 435 -3.48 10.77 -29.08
C TYR A 435 -3.09 11.56 -30.34
#